data_AF-A0A496B685-F1
#
_entry.id   AF-A0A496B685-F1
#
_cell.length_a   1.000
_cell.length_b   1.000
_cell.length_c   1.000
_cell.angle_alpha   90.00
_cell.angle_beta   90.00
_cell.angle_gamma   90.00
#
_symmetry.space_group_name_H-M   'P 1'
#
loop_
_entity.id
_entity.type
_entity.pdbx_description
1 polymer ?
#
loop_
_entity_poly.entity_id
_entity_poly.type
_entity_poly.pdbx_seq_one_letter_code
_entity_poly.pdbx_strand_id
1 'polypeptide(L)'
;MPVKINLSYPDDMEAQNAARRYGIRSIPTITFLSKDGGLIAESIGFLPPEPFASVMEGALQAEAAFQEKLAKLKEMPDDVKLNGEVALTYLERMQLEKAIPYSEKTLKGDADNTTGLLPNLHTALGAAYGMTPDEDENAEAYRDKAVTHFRTVIDSYPESDVYEPAQFYLGVVYAIQEKYDKSIEVLEKLVQHATDDNIRMAAEAQLEQVRDLSQHSD
;
A
#
# COMPACT_ATOMS: atom_id res chain seq x y z
N MET A 1 3.63 -13.76 15.20
CA MET A 1 2.98 -13.70 16.53
C MET A 1 1.71 -12.89 16.39
N PRO A 2 0.58 -13.30 16.98
CA PRO A 2 -0.62 -12.47 17.01
C PRO A 2 -0.44 -11.31 18.01
N VAL A 3 -0.85 -10.10 17.63
CA VAL A 3 -0.90 -8.93 18.51
C VAL A 3 -2.35 -8.46 18.60
N LYS A 4 -2.88 -8.36 19.82
CA LYS A 4 -4.23 -7.83 20.07
C LYS A 4 -4.11 -6.35 20.34
N ILE A 5 -4.83 -5.54 19.56
CA ILE A 5 -4.86 -4.08 19.75
C ILE A 5 -6.19 -3.71 20.43
N ASN A 6 -6.10 -3.07 21.60
CA ASN A 6 -7.27 -2.61 22.36
C ASN A 6 -7.17 -1.10 22.63
N LEU A 7 -7.87 -0.29 21.84
CA LEU A 7 -7.89 1.18 21.98
C LEU A 7 -8.81 1.68 23.11
N SER A 8 -9.47 0.78 23.86
CA SER A 8 -10.33 1.17 24.99
C SER A 8 -9.55 1.73 26.19
N TYR A 9 -8.22 1.68 26.17
CA TYR A 9 -7.34 2.28 27.18
C TYR A 9 -6.49 3.38 26.52
N PRO A 10 -6.87 4.66 26.64
CA PRO A 10 -6.19 5.78 25.99
C PRO A 10 -4.75 6.02 26.49
N ASP A 11 -4.29 5.31 27.52
CA ASP A 11 -2.91 5.40 28.02
C ASP A 11 -2.00 4.26 27.50
N ASP A 12 -2.54 3.30 26.74
CA ASP A 12 -1.76 2.21 26.15
C ASP A 12 -1.04 2.69 24.87
N MET A 13 0.11 3.33 25.07
CA MET A 13 0.97 3.84 24.00
C MET A 13 1.44 2.74 23.05
N GLU A 14 1.59 1.50 23.51
CA GLU A 14 1.99 0.38 22.67
C GLU A 14 0.85 0.01 21.70
N ALA A 15 -0.38 -0.12 22.21
CA ALA A 15 -1.56 -0.34 21.38
C ALA A 15 -1.81 0.81 20.40
N GLN A 16 -1.59 2.06 20.80
CA GLN A 16 -1.72 3.22 19.90
C GLN A 16 -0.64 3.24 18.81
N ASN A 17 0.61 2.94 19.16
CA ASN A 17 1.70 2.86 18.20
C ASN A 17 1.45 1.72 17.20
N ALA A 18 0.99 0.56 17.68
CA ALA A 18 0.61 -0.56 16.83
C ALA A 18 -0.58 -0.19 15.92
N ALA A 19 -1.61 0.48 16.45
CA ALA A 19 -2.74 0.92 15.66
C ALA A 19 -2.35 1.91 14.56
N ARG A 20 -1.49 2.90 14.86
CA ARG A 20 -0.95 3.83 13.86
C ARG A 20 -0.13 3.08 12.81
N ARG A 21 0.80 2.22 13.24
CA ARG A 21 1.70 1.49 12.35
C ARG A 21 0.97 0.60 11.35
N TYR A 22 -0.07 -0.10 11.78
CA TYR A 22 -0.83 -1.04 10.95
C TYR A 22 -2.14 -0.46 10.41
N GLY A 23 -2.38 0.85 10.58
CA GLY A 23 -3.58 1.51 10.06
C GLY A 23 -4.91 1.02 10.66
N ILE A 24 -4.90 0.55 11.92
CA ILE A 24 -6.08 -0.02 12.57
C ILE A 24 -7.10 1.07 12.90
N ARG A 25 -8.27 0.99 12.26
CA ARG A 25 -9.38 1.95 12.43
C ARG A 25 -10.62 1.37 13.11
N SER A 26 -10.59 0.09 13.48
CA SER A 26 -11.73 -0.61 14.08
C SER A 26 -11.29 -1.48 15.25
N ILE A 27 -12.17 -1.63 16.24
CA ILE A 27 -11.92 -2.44 17.45
C ILE A 27 -13.09 -3.40 17.73
N PRO A 28 -12.81 -4.63 18.23
CA PRO A 28 -11.47 -5.20 18.42
C PRO A 28 -10.81 -5.57 17.08
N THR A 29 -9.47 -5.51 17.02
CA THR A 29 -8.69 -6.04 15.89
C THR A 29 -7.54 -6.90 16.39
N ILE A 30 -7.33 -8.04 15.74
CA ILE A 30 -6.19 -8.94 15.96
C ILE A 30 -5.34 -8.94 14.70
N THR A 31 -4.06 -8.59 14.82
CA THR A 31 -3.11 -8.61 13.71
C THR A 31 -2.18 -9.82 13.83
N PHE A 32 -1.84 -10.42 12.69
CA PHE A 32 -0.89 -11.52 12.59
C PHE A 32 0.39 -11.00 11.98
N LEU A 33 1.49 -11.02 12.74
CA LEU A 33 2.76 -10.44 12.31
C LEU A 33 3.82 -11.51 12.06
N SER A 34 4.65 -11.30 11.04
CA SER A 34 5.90 -12.04 10.86
C SER A 34 6.87 -11.73 12.01
N LYS A 35 7.92 -12.56 12.16
CA LYS A 35 8.92 -12.41 13.25
C LYS A 35 9.59 -11.03 13.29
N ASP A 36 9.59 -10.34 12.16
CA ASP A 36 10.21 -9.05 11.94
C ASP A 36 9.18 -7.91 11.81
N GLY A 37 7.94 -8.15 12.25
CA GLY A 37 6.89 -7.13 12.37
C GLY A 37 6.24 -6.71 11.06
N GLY A 38 6.23 -7.58 10.05
CA GLY A 38 5.45 -7.39 8.82
C GLY A 38 4.03 -7.91 8.99
N LEU A 39 3.04 -7.18 8.44
CA LEU A 39 1.62 -7.52 8.56
C LEU A 39 1.24 -8.69 7.64
N ILE A 40 0.91 -9.86 8.19
CA ILE A 40 0.52 -11.04 7.41
C ILE A 40 -0.98 -11.06 7.14
N ALA A 41 -1.78 -10.81 8.19
CA ALA A 41 -3.24 -10.86 8.12
C ALA A 41 -3.86 -10.08 9.28
N GLU A 42 -5.16 -9.79 9.16
CA GLU A 42 -5.95 -9.11 10.17
C GLU A 42 -7.29 -9.79 10.37
N SER A 43 -7.76 -9.80 11.62
CA SER A 43 -9.12 -10.15 12.00
C SER A 43 -9.78 -8.91 12.60
N ILE A 44 -10.68 -8.30 11.83
CA ILE A 44 -11.41 -7.09 12.22
C ILE A 44 -12.74 -7.49 12.86
N GLY A 45 -13.04 -6.92 14.02
CA GLY A 45 -14.28 -7.17 14.76
C GLY A 45 -14.27 -8.50 15.53
N PHE A 46 -15.42 -8.85 16.09
CA PHE A 46 -15.61 -10.13 16.78
C PHE A 46 -15.84 -11.25 15.77
N LEU A 47 -15.01 -12.29 15.84
CA LEU A 47 -15.22 -13.55 15.13
C LEU A 47 -15.43 -14.70 16.12
N PRO A 48 -16.43 -15.57 15.91
CA PRO A 48 -16.53 -16.85 16.62
C PRO A 48 -15.31 -17.75 16.38
N PRO A 49 -15.12 -18.81 17.19
CA PRO A 49 -13.92 -19.63 17.14
C PRO A 49 -13.58 -20.22 15.75
N GLU A 50 -14.56 -20.71 14.99
CA GLU A 50 -14.32 -21.36 13.70
C GLU A 50 -13.87 -20.37 12.60
N PRO A 51 -14.57 -19.23 12.34
CA PRO A 51 -14.06 -18.21 11.44
C PRO A 51 -12.71 -17.64 11.87
N PHE A 52 -12.50 -17.44 13.18
CA PHE A 52 -11.23 -16.95 13.69
C PHE A 52 -10.08 -17.95 13.45
N ALA A 53 -10.31 -19.24 13.70
CA ALA A 53 -9.34 -20.30 13.41
C ALA A 53 -8.97 -20.32 11.91
N SER A 54 -9.93 -20.08 11.02
CA SER A 54 -9.67 -20.00 9.58
C SER A 54 -8.74 -18.84 9.22
N VAL A 55 -8.88 -17.67 9.87
CA VAL A 55 -7.96 -16.54 9.70
C VAL A 55 -6.55 -16.91 10.21
N MET A 56 -6.45 -17.59 11.36
CA MET A 56 -5.17 -18.04 11.89
C MET A 56 -4.46 -19.03 10.94
N GLU A 57 -5.19 -20.01 10.42
CA GLU A 57 -4.66 -20.99 9.47
C GLU A 57 -4.20 -20.32 8.18
N GLY A 58 -4.99 -19.38 7.65
CA GLY A 58 -4.62 -18.58 6.49
C GLY A 58 -3.34 -17.77 6.72
N ALA A 59 -3.18 -17.14 7.89
CA ALA A 59 -1.97 -16.40 8.23
C ALA A 59 -0.73 -17.33 8.32
N LEU A 60 -0.89 -18.53 8.88
CA LEU A 60 0.20 -19.53 8.94
C LEU A 60 0.59 -20.02 7.55
N GLN A 61 -0.38 -20.30 6.68
CA GLN A 61 -0.14 -20.72 5.30
C GLN A 61 0.53 -19.61 4.49
N ALA A 62 0.06 -18.36 4.61
CA ALA A 62 0.65 -17.21 3.94
C ALA A 62 2.11 -16.99 4.38
N GLU A 63 2.42 -17.15 5.66
CA GLU A 63 3.80 -17.08 6.15
C GLU A 63 4.66 -18.21 5.61
N ALA A 64 4.17 -19.46 5.64
CA ALA A 64 4.91 -20.60 5.13
C ALA A 64 5.23 -20.45 3.62
N ALA A 65 4.23 -20.04 2.83
CA ALA A 65 4.40 -19.80 1.39
C ALA A 65 5.41 -18.68 1.12
N PHE A 66 5.40 -17.61 1.90
CA PHE A 66 6.38 -16.53 1.74
C PHE A 66 7.80 -16.98 2.09
N GLN A 67 7.98 -17.75 3.17
CA GLN A 67 9.29 -18.33 3.52
C GLN A 67 9.80 -19.29 2.44
N GLU A 68 8.91 -20.04 1.78
CA GLU A 68 9.27 -20.88 0.63
C GLU A 68 9.75 -20.04 -0.57
N LYS A 69 9.07 -18.93 -0.88
CA LYS A 69 9.52 -17.99 -1.93
C LYS A 69 10.92 -17.45 -1.62
N LEU A 70 11.16 -17.02 -0.37
CA LEU A 70 12.48 -16.55 0.07
C LEU A 70 13.54 -17.65 -0.02
N ALA A 71 13.21 -18.91 0.28
CA ALA A 71 14.14 -20.02 0.13
C ALA A 71 14.49 -20.29 -1.34
N LYS A 72 13.49 -20.31 -2.24
CA LYS A 72 13.70 -20.46 -3.69
C LYS A 72 14.56 -19.32 -4.26
N LEU A 73 14.36 -18.11 -3.77
CA LEU A 73 15.10 -16.94 -4.24
C LEU A 73 16.58 -16.96 -3.83
N LYS A 74 16.95 -17.69 -2.78
CA LYS A 74 18.37 -17.92 -2.46
C LYS A 74 19.08 -18.74 -3.52
N GLU A 75 18.38 -19.71 -4.12
CA GLU A 75 18.92 -20.55 -5.19
C GLU A 75 18.87 -19.87 -6.57
N MET A 76 17.90 -18.95 -6.76
CA MET A 76 17.69 -18.23 -8.03
C MET A 76 17.64 -16.72 -7.78
N PRO A 77 18.74 -16.09 -7.35
CA PRO A 77 18.73 -14.70 -6.87
C PRO A 77 18.32 -13.66 -7.92
N ASP A 78 18.43 -14.00 -9.21
CA ASP A 78 18.12 -13.11 -10.33
C ASP A 78 16.81 -13.49 -11.04
N ASP A 79 16.01 -14.42 -10.47
CA ASP A 79 14.67 -14.73 -11.00
C ASP A 79 13.77 -13.50 -10.87
N VAL A 80 13.51 -12.86 -12.01
CA VAL A 80 12.81 -11.58 -12.09
C VAL A 80 11.39 -11.67 -11.53
N LYS A 81 10.65 -12.74 -11.86
CA LYS A 81 9.28 -12.94 -11.39
C LYS A 81 9.24 -13.17 -9.88
N LEU A 82 10.13 -14.01 -9.37
CA LEU A 82 10.19 -14.32 -7.94
C LEU A 82 10.62 -13.10 -7.10
N ASN A 83 11.55 -12.29 -7.61
CA ASN A 83 11.88 -11.00 -7.01
C ASN A 83 10.63 -10.10 -6.95
N GLY A 84 9.85 -10.00 -8.03
CA GLY A 84 8.65 -9.16 -8.08
C GLY A 84 7.57 -9.61 -7.09
N GLU A 85 7.32 -10.91 -7.02
CA GLU A 85 6.38 -11.48 -6.05
C GLU A 85 6.83 -11.26 -4.60
N VAL A 86 8.13 -11.40 -4.32
CA VAL A 86 8.67 -11.15 -2.96
C VAL A 86 8.59 -9.66 -2.61
N ALA A 87 8.87 -8.77 -3.56
CA ALA A 87 8.73 -7.33 -3.37
C ALA A 87 7.29 -6.95 -3.02
N LEU A 88 6.31 -7.43 -3.80
CA LEU A 88 4.89 -7.19 -3.56
C LEU A 88 4.46 -7.67 -2.17
N THR A 89 4.84 -8.89 -1.76
CA THR A 89 4.51 -9.39 -0.43
C THR A 89 5.16 -8.55 0.69
N TYR A 90 6.39 -8.06 0.51
CA TYR A 90 6.99 -7.14 1.49
C TYR A 90 6.25 -5.79 1.56
N LEU A 91 5.77 -5.26 0.43
CA LEU A 91 4.98 -4.02 0.39
C LEU A 91 3.62 -4.20 1.08
N GLU A 92 2.91 -5.30 0.80
CA GLU A 92 1.66 -5.69 1.48
C GLU A 92 1.86 -5.81 3.00
N ARG A 93 3.04 -6.28 3.42
CA ARG A 93 3.43 -6.42 4.82
C ARG A 93 3.88 -5.10 5.47
N MET A 94 3.76 -3.97 4.77
CA MET A 94 4.23 -2.64 5.20
C MET A 94 5.74 -2.60 5.48
N GLN A 95 6.53 -3.39 4.74
CA GLN A 95 7.97 -3.50 4.88
C GLN A 95 8.70 -2.92 3.64
N LEU A 96 8.47 -1.63 3.38
CA LEU A 96 9.03 -0.90 2.24
C LEU A 96 10.54 -1.13 2.06
N GLU A 97 11.33 -0.93 3.13
CA GLU A 97 12.79 -1.07 3.07
C GLU A 97 13.26 -2.46 2.65
N LYS A 98 12.50 -3.51 2.98
CA LYS A 98 12.81 -4.87 2.52
C LYS A 98 12.38 -5.12 1.10
N ALA A 99 11.31 -4.47 0.64
CA ALA A 99 10.82 -4.62 -0.72
C ALA A 99 11.78 -4.03 -1.75
N ILE A 100 12.37 -2.86 -1.47
CA ILE A 100 13.21 -2.08 -2.40
C ILE A 100 14.23 -2.93 -3.18
N PRO A 101 15.13 -3.73 -2.55
CA PRO A 101 16.13 -4.48 -3.30
C PRO A 101 15.52 -5.53 -4.26
N TYR A 102 14.37 -6.10 -3.93
CA TYR A 102 13.67 -7.05 -4.80
C TYR A 102 12.90 -6.32 -5.91
N SER A 103 12.32 -5.16 -5.59
CA SER A 103 11.69 -4.27 -6.57
C SER A 103 12.68 -3.82 -7.64
N GLU A 104 13.87 -3.37 -7.24
CA GLU A 104 14.91 -2.90 -8.16
C GLU A 104 15.37 -4.00 -9.14
N LYS A 105 15.53 -5.23 -8.65
CA LYS A 105 15.84 -6.39 -9.50
C LYS A 105 14.76 -6.64 -10.55
N THR A 106 13.50 -6.55 -10.13
CA THR A 106 12.35 -6.74 -11.02
C THR A 106 12.26 -5.63 -12.07
N LEU A 107 12.31 -4.37 -11.64
CA LEU A 107 12.24 -3.20 -12.52
C LEU A 107 13.38 -3.17 -13.54
N LYS A 108 14.58 -3.62 -13.15
CA LYS A 108 15.74 -3.73 -14.06
C LYS A 108 15.62 -4.93 -15.00
N GLY A 109 15.06 -6.04 -14.54
CA GLY A 109 15.01 -7.31 -15.27
C GLY A 109 13.78 -7.50 -16.14
N ASP A 110 12.72 -6.70 -15.96
CA ASP A 110 11.43 -6.85 -16.64
C ASP A 110 10.98 -5.58 -17.38
N ALA A 111 11.89 -4.90 -18.09
CA ALA A 111 11.60 -3.59 -18.71
C ALA A 111 10.34 -3.58 -19.61
N ASP A 112 10.03 -4.72 -20.24
CA ASP A 112 8.87 -4.88 -21.14
C ASP A 112 7.63 -5.45 -20.43
N ASN A 113 7.63 -5.52 -19.09
CA ASN A 113 6.54 -6.07 -18.26
C ASN A 113 6.11 -7.50 -18.69
N THR A 114 7.06 -8.35 -19.04
CA THR A 114 6.81 -9.74 -19.46
C THR A 114 6.20 -10.59 -18.34
N THR A 115 6.44 -10.22 -17.08
CA THR A 115 5.83 -10.91 -15.93
C THR A 115 4.39 -10.47 -15.67
N GLY A 116 3.99 -9.31 -16.19
CA GLY A 116 2.72 -8.64 -15.87
C GLY A 116 2.68 -7.99 -14.49
N LEU A 117 3.78 -7.99 -13.73
CA LEU A 117 3.81 -7.50 -12.35
C LEU A 117 4.04 -5.99 -12.24
N LEU A 118 4.57 -5.33 -13.27
CA LEU A 118 5.03 -3.94 -13.15
C LEU A 118 3.94 -2.92 -12.78
N PRO A 119 2.71 -2.98 -13.31
CA PRO A 119 1.64 -2.07 -12.89
C PRO A 119 1.37 -2.17 -11.39
N ASN A 120 1.23 -3.39 -10.88
CA ASN A 120 0.97 -3.66 -9.46
C ASN A 120 2.16 -3.27 -8.59
N LEU A 121 3.40 -3.56 -9.03
CA LEU A 121 4.61 -3.22 -8.30
C LEU A 121 4.78 -1.69 -8.19
N HIS A 122 4.53 -0.95 -9.28
CA HIS A 122 4.56 0.50 -9.24
C HIS A 122 3.46 1.07 -8.35
N THR A 123 2.22 0.58 -8.45
CA THR A 123 1.13 1.03 -7.57
C THR A 123 1.44 0.77 -6.10
N ALA A 124 1.95 -0.42 -5.76
CA ALA A 124 2.32 -0.78 -4.38
C ALA A 124 3.51 0.04 -3.85
N LEU A 125 4.54 0.29 -4.67
CA LEU A 125 5.65 1.17 -4.30
C LEU A 125 5.17 2.61 -4.12
N GLY A 126 4.32 3.09 -5.03
CA GLY A 126 3.73 4.42 -4.97
C GLY A 126 2.96 4.62 -3.66
N ALA A 127 2.11 3.66 -3.31
CA ALA A 127 1.35 3.68 -2.06
C ALA A 127 2.27 3.64 -0.84
N ALA A 128 3.24 2.72 -0.82
CA ALA A 128 4.16 2.58 0.32
C ALA A 128 5.01 3.84 0.56
N TYR A 129 5.50 4.48 -0.51
CA TYR A 129 6.22 5.75 -0.38
C TYR A 129 5.29 6.90 0.02
N GLY A 130 4.08 6.99 -0.57
CA GLY A 130 3.13 8.07 -0.31
C GLY A 130 2.48 8.02 1.07
N MET A 131 2.45 6.85 1.71
CA MET A 131 1.96 6.64 3.08
C MET A 131 3.04 6.86 4.16
N THR A 132 4.24 7.28 3.78
CA THR A 132 5.28 7.61 4.75
C THR A 132 4.79 8.74 5.66
N PRO A 133 4.89 8.62 7.00
CA PRO A 133 4.49 9.66 7.93
C PRO A 133 5.22 10.98 7.67
N ASP A 134 4.54 12.11 7.87
CA ASP A 134 5.12 13.44 7.66
C ASP A 134 6.32 13.73 8.57
N GLU A 135 6.43 13.03 9.70
CA GLU A 135 7.58 13.15 10.61
C GLU A 135 8.85 12.43 10.11
N ASP A 136 8.76 11.61 9.07
CA ASP A 136 9.94 10.98 8.46
C ASP A 136 10.78 12.03 7.72
N GLU A 137 12.09 12.05 7.97
CA GLU A 137 13.00 13.00 7.33
C GLU A 137 13.03 12.90 5.79
N ASN A 138 12.62 11.73 5.25
CA ASN A 138 12.56 11.47 3.82
C ASN A 138 11.16 11.62 3.23
N ALA A 139 10.15 12.04 4.00
CA ALA A 139 8.75 12.05 3.59
C ALA A 139 8.54 12.79 2.25
N GLU A 140 9.16 13.96 2.07
CA GLU A 140 9.02 14.72 0.81
C GLU A 140 9.65 14.01 -0.38
N ALA A 141 10.86 13.46 -0.20
CA ALA A 141 11.53 12.69 -1.25
C ALA A 141 10.75 11.40 -1.59
N TYR A 142 10.12 10.78 -0.60
CA TYR A 142 9.26 9.62 -0.79
C TYR A 142 7.96 9.99 -1.50
N ARG A 143 7.35 11.14 -1.21
CA ARG A 143 6.19 11.64 -1.97
C ARG A 143 6.53 11.86 -3.44
N ASP A 144 7.71 12.39 -3.76
CA ASP A 144 8.15 12.52 -5.15
C ASP A 144 8.40 11.16 -5.84
N LYS A 145 8.90 10.15 -5.12
CA LYS A 145 8.96 8.76 -5.61
C LYS A 145 7.57 8.19 -5.85
N ALA A 146 6.61 8.45 -4.96
CA ALA A 146 5.24 8.01 -5.10
C ALA A 146 4.59 8.58 -6.36
N VAL A 147 4.72 9.90 -6.58
CA VAL A 147 4.28 10.58 -7.81
C VAL A 147 4.91 9.92 -9.05
N THR A 148 6.20 9.63 -9.00
CA THR A 148 6.91 8.99 -10.13
C THR A 148 6.30 7.64 -10.46
N HIS A 149 6.08 6.78 -9.46
CA HIS A 149 5.52 5.45 -9.67
C HIS A 149 4.06 5.48 -10.18
N PHE A 150 3.20 6.31 -9.61
CA PHE A 150 1.83 6.42 -10.10
C PHE A 150 1.76 6.95 -11.53
N ARG A 151 2.59 7.94 -11.88
CA ARG A 151 2.72 8.41 -13.27
C ARG A 151 3.18 7.30 -14.20
N THR A 152 4.13 6.46 -13.79
CA THR A 152 4.54 5.30 -14.61
C THR A 152 3.35 4.39 -14.92
N VAL A 153 2.46 4.13 -13.97
CA VAL A 153 1.24 3.33 -14.20
C VAL A 153 0.32 4.01 -15.22
N ILE A 154 0.05 5.29 -15.01
CA ILE A 154 -0.86 6.08 -15.86
C ILE A 154 -0.32 6.18 -17.29
N ASP A 155 0.97 6.40 -17.46
CA ASP A 155 1.60 6.67 -18.76
C ASP A 155 1.91 5.37 -19.52
N SER A 156 2.28 4.30 -18.82
CA SER A 156 2.81 3.07 -19.44
C SER A 156 1.84 1.89 -19.38
N TYR A 157 0.88 1.89 -18.47
CA TYR A 157 -0.04 0.77 -18.25
C TYR A 157 -1.52 1.21 -18.19
N PRO A 158 -2.03 1.95 -19.19
CA PRO A 158 -3.40 2.49 -19.18
C PRO A 158 -4.51 1.44 -19.19
N GLU A 159 -4.21 0.22 -19.66
CA GLU A 159 -5.16 -0.91 -19.71
C GLU A 159 -5.09 -1.80 -18.45
N SER A 160 -4.25 -1.45 -17.47
CA SER A 160 -4.15 -2.23 -16.23
C SER A 160 -5.35 -1.98 -15.31
N ASP A 161 -5.71 -3.00 -14.54
CA ASP A 161 -6.74 -2.93 -13.49
C ASP A 161 -6.41 -1.92 -12.37
N VAL A 162 -5.12 -1.55 -12.24
CA VAL A 162 -4.64 -0.52 -11.32
C VAL A 162 -4.52 0.88 -11.92
N TYR A 163 -4.98 1.10 -13.17
CA TYR A 163 -4.96 2.40 -13.83
C TYR A 163 -5.76 3.47 -13.07
N GLU A 164 -7.03 3.19 -12.74
CA GLU A 164 -7.87 4.12 -11.97
C GLU A 164 -7.38 4.30 -10.52
N PRO A 165 -7.00 3.22 -9.79
CA PRO A 165 -6.36 3.37 -8.47
C PRO A 165 -5.11 4.25 -8.49
N ALA A 166 -4.22 4.11 -9.49
CA ALA A 166 -3.01 4.91 -9.58
C ALA A 166 -3.31 6.41 -9.76
N GLN A 167 -4.35 6.77 -10.52
CA GLN A 167 -4.80 8.15 -10.64
C GLN A 167 -5.36 8.70 -9.32
N PHE A 168 -6.18 7.90 -8.63
CA PHE A 168 -6.73 8.30 -7.34
C PHE A 168 -5.60 8.59 -6.34
N TYR A 169 -4.66 7.66 -6.19
CA TYR A 169 -3.55 7.83 -5.26
C TYR A 169 -2.58 8.94 -5.68
N LEU A 170 -2.38 9.18 -6.98
CA LEU A 170 -1.63 10.34 -7.44
C LEU A 170 -2.29 11.65 -6.98
N GLY A 171 -3.61 11.76 -7.12
CA GLY A 171 -4.39 12.89 -6.62
C GLY A 171 -4.24 13.09 -5.10
N VAL A 172 -4.32 12.00 -4.33
CA VAL A 172 -4.12 12.01 -2.87
C VAL A 172 -2.70 12.48 -2.51
N VAL A 173 -1.66 11.95 -3.17
CA VAL A 173 -0.28 12.37 -2.89
C VAL A 173 -0.06 13.84 -3.23
N TYR A 174 -0.64 14.35 -4.32
CA TYR A 174 -0.58 15.78 -4.60
C TYR A 174 -1.30 16.64 -3.55
N ALA A 175 -2.41 16.15 -2.99
CA ALA A 175 -3.08 16.85 -1.90
C ALA A 175 -2.21 16.93 -0.64
N ILE A 176 -1.54 15.82 -0.29
CA ILE A 176 -0.61 15.77 0.86
C ILE A 176 0.59 16.71 0.64
N GLN A 177 1.09 16.82 -0.60
CA GLN A 177 2.14 17.79 -0.96
C GLN A 177 1.63 19.24 -1.07
N GLU A 178 0.38 19.52 -0.72
CA GLU A 178 -0.30 20.83 -0.89
C GLU A 178 -0.29 21.36 -2.33
N LYS A 179 -0.04 20.47 -3.31
CA LYS A 179 -0.10 20.77 -4.75
C LYS A 179 -1.54 20.69 -5.22
N TYR A 180 -2.42 21.50 -4.62
CA TYR A 180 -3.88 21.38 -4.78
C TYR A 180 -4.34 21.49 -6.23
N ASP A 181 -3.77 22.40 -7.03
CA ASP A 181 -4.10 22.51 -8.47
C ASP A 181 -3.89 21.19 -9.23
N LYS A 182 -2.77 20.50 -8.95
CA LYS A 182 -2.45 19.21 -9.59
C LYS A 182 -3.35 18.09 -9.08
N SER A 183 -3.66 18.12 -7.78
CA SER A 183 -4.58 17.16 -7.16
C SER A 183 -5.98 17.27 -7.79
N ILE A 184 -6.51 18.50 -7.87
CA ILE A 184 -7.80 18.82 -8.50
C ILE A 184 -7.81 18.35 -9.95
N GLU A 185 -6.79 18.69 -10.75
CA GLU A 185 -6.73 18.29 -12.16
C GLU A 185 -6.82 16.77 -12.36
N VAL A 186 -6.06 16.00 -11.57
CA VAL A 186 -6.04 14.54 -11.65
C VAL A 186 -7.37 13.94 -11.19
N LEU A 187 -7.91 14.40 -10.06
CA LEU A 187 -9.16 13.87 -9.51
C LEU A 187 -10.37 14.23 -10.36
N GLU A 188 -10.44 15.44 -10.93
CA GLU A 188 -11.51 15.84 -11.85
C GLU A 188 -11.55 14.97 -13.10
N LYS A 189 -10.37 14.69 -13.69
CA LYS A 189 -10.27 13.77 -14.84
C LYS A 189 -10.76 12.39 -14.45
N LEU A 190 -10.28 11.86 -13.33
CA LEU A 190 -10.67 10.54 -12.84
C LEU A 190 -12.19 10.44 -12.64
N VAL A 191 -12.82 11.41 -11.98
CA VAL A 191 -14.28 11.42 -11.77
C VAL A 191 -15.06 11.36 -13.10
N GLN A 192 -14.55 11.98 -14.17
CA GLN A 192 -15.22 12.01 -15.47
C GLN A 192 -15.16 10.68 -16.23
N HIS A 193 -14.11 9.87 -16.04
CA HIS A 193 -13.90 8.65 -16.83
C HIS A 193 -13.86 7.36 -16.00
N ALA A 194 -13.89 7.43 -14.67
CA ALA A 194 -13.84 6.27 -13.79
C ALA A 194 -15.01 5.32 -14.08
N THR A 195 -14.66 4.07 -14.34
CA THR A 195 -15.59 2.97 -14.59
C THR A 195 -15.93 2.22 -13.32
N ASP A 196 -15.06 2.24 -12.30
CA ASP A 196 -15.36 1.73 -10.97
C ASP A 196 -16.10 2.79 -10.13
N ASP A 197 -17.33 2.46 -9.72
CA ASP A 197 -18.18 3.36 -8.93
C ASP A 197 -17.57 3.71 -7.56
N ASN A 198 -16.86 2.79 -6.92
CA ASN A 198 -16.22 3.05 -5.63
C ASN A 198 -15.04 4.02 -5.80
N ILE A 199 -14.26 3.85 -6.88
CA ILE A 199 -13.16 4.78 -7.19
C ILE A 199 -13.72 6.16 -7.52
N ARG A 200 -14.78 6.23 -8.33
CA ARG A 200 -15.44 7.50 -8.65
C ARG A 200 -15.91 8.23 -7.39
N MET A 201 -16.62 7.53 -6.50
CA MET A 201 -17.09 8.09 -5.23
C MET A 201 -15.93 8.54 -4.31
N ALA A 202 -14.87 7.75 -4.22
CA ALA A 202 -13.69 8.10 -3.45
C ALA A 202 -12.99 9.35 -4.02
N ALA A 203 -12.86 9.43 -5.34
CA ALA A 203 -12.29 10.58 -6.04
C ALA A 203 -13.14 11.84 -5.87
N GLU A 204 -14.47 11.73 -5.92
CA GLU A 204 -15.40 12.84 -5.65
C GLU A 204 -15.22 13.39 -4.23
N ALA A 205 -15.21 12.50 -3.23
CA ALA A 205 -15.01 12.88 -1.83
C ALA A 205 -13.65 13.56 -1.60
N GLN A 206 -12.59 12.99 -2.18
CA GLN A 206 -11.25 13.58 -2.09
C GLN A 206 -11.18 14.94 -2.80
N LEU A 207 -11.81 15.08 -3.97
CA LEU A 207 -11.84 16.32 -4.74
C LEU A 207 -12.55 17.44 -3.97
N GLU A 208 -13.67 17.13 -3.30
CA GLU A 208 -14.37 18.08 -2.42
C GLU A 208 -13.46 18.55 -1.28
N GLN A 209 -12.80 17.62 -0.59
CA GLN A 209 -11.84 17.93 0.48
C GLN A 209 -10.70 18.84 -0.02
N VAL A 210 -10.11 18.52 -1.17
CA VAL A 210 -9.00 19.28 -1.75
C VAL A 210 -9.42 20.70 -2.12
N ARG A 211 -10.62 20.88 -2.68
CA ARG A 211 -11.16 22.21 -3.01
C ARG A 211 -11.39 23.06 -1.76
N ASP A 212 -11.90 22.47 -0.69
CA ASP A 212 -12.06 23.17 0.59
C ASP A 212 -10.69 23.62 1.14
N LEU A 213 -9.69 22.72 1.17
CA LEU A 213 -8.32 23.06 1.59
C LEU A 213 -7.71 24.17 0.75
N SER A 214 -7.90 24.15 -0.57
CA SER A 214 -7.36 25.17 -1.48
C SER A 214 -7.92 26.58 -1.22
N GLN A 215 -9.15 26.70 -0.70
CA GLN A 215 -9.77 27.99 -0.39
C GLN A 215 -9.30 28.61 0.94
N HIS A 216 -8.69 27.80 1.80
CA HIS A 216 -8.26 28.20 3.15
C HIS A 216 -6.73 28.34 3.26
N SER A 217 -6.00 28.24 2.15
CA SER A 217 -4.53 28.23 2.11
C SER A 217 -3.89 29.61 1.82
N ASP A 218 -4.66 30.70 1.96
CA ASP A 218 -4.23 32.10 1.77
C ASP A 218 -3.62 32.74 3.04
#